data_AF-A0A7S3CC66-F1
#
_entry.id   AF-A0A7S3CC66-F1
#
_cell.length_a   1.000
_cell.length_b   1.000
_cell.length_c   1.000
_cell.angle_alpha   90.00
_cell.angle_beta   90.00
_cell.angle_gamma   90.00
#
_symmetry.space_group_name_H-M   'P 1'
#
loop_
_entity.id
_entity.type
_entity.pdbx_description
1 polymer ?
#
loop_
_entity_poly.entity_id
_entity_poly.type
_entity_poly.pdbx_seq_one_letter_code
_entity_poly.pdbx_strand_id
1 'polypeptide(L)'
;MYTASGRKDDYPQFLNIAADNGCVDVFHWLVSQGCQIDRTNIMNHAAKGGSMELVRFLLYTEGPDLLSAEAARCSAKEGHLDILKFLRAQNPPCPWNGENCSYASAAGGHLEVLKWVRDQDPPCPWDPGTCS
;
A
#
# COMPACT_ATOMS: atom_id res chain seq x y z
N MET A 1 6.81 -37.73 2.74
CA MET A 1 7.15 -36.46 3.43
C MET A 1 7.69 -35.51 2.37
N TYR A 2 6.83 -34.64 1.84
CA TYR A 2 7.22 -33.65 0.85
C TYR A 2 7.89 -32.49 1.57
N THR A 3 9.22 -32.49 1.65
CA THR A 3 9.95 -31.26 1.94
C THR A 3 9.77 -30.37 0.73
N ALA A 4 8.84 -29.42 0.80
CA ALA A 4 8.81 -28.29 -0.12
C ALA A 4 10.13 -27.55 0.08
N SER A 5 11.16 -27.97 -0.66
CA SER A 5 12.37 -27.19 -0.89
C SER A 5 11.98 -26.05 -1.80
N GLY A 6 11.12 -25.15 -1.29
CA GLY A 6 10.87 -23.86 -1.90
C GLY A 6 12.22 -23.14 -1.94
N ARG A 7 12.74 -22.96 -3.15
CA ARG A 7 13.90 -22.12 -3.40
C ARG A 7 13.68 -20.80 -2.68
N LYS A 8 14.63 -20.37 -1.86
CA LYS A 8 14.49 -19.14 -1.07
C LYS A 8 14.26 -17.88 -1.93
N ASP A 9 14.58 -18.06 -3.20
CA ASP A 9 14.50 -17.23 -4.36
C ASP A 9 13.04 -16.90 -4.75
N ASP A 10 12.07 -17.79 -4.50
CA ASP A 10 10.65 -17.59 -4.88
C ASP A 10 9.79 -16.97 -3.76
N TYR A 11 10.28 -16.97 -2.51
CA TYR A 11 9.53 -16.44 -1.35
C TYR A 11 9.08 -14.97 -1.49
N PRO A 12 9.81 -14.06 -2.15
CA PRO A 12 9.35 -12.69 -2.35
C PRO A 12 8.03 -12.63 -3.14
N GLN A 13 7.83 -13.52 -4.11
CA GLN A 13 6.64 -13.50 -4.95
C GLN A 13 5.41 -13.98 -4.18
N PHE A 14 5.56 -15.05 -3.38
CA PHE A 14 4.50 -15.53 -2.49
C PHE A 14 4.17 -14.51 -1.40
N LEU A 15 5.17 -13.80 -0.89
CA LEU A 15 4.98 -12.75 0.12
C LEU A 15 4.17 -11.57 -0.43
N ASN A 16 4.48 -11.13 -1.65
CA ASN A 16 3.73 -10.07 -2.33
C ASN A 16 2.26 -10.48 -2.54
N ILE A 17 2.01 -11.73 -2.96
CA ILE A 17 0.65 -12.25 -3.14
C ILE A 17 -0.09 -12.31 -1.80
N ALA A 18 0.57 -12.75 -0.72
CA ALA A 18 -0.04 -12.77 0.60
C ALA A 18 -0.42 -11.36 1.07
N ALA A 19 0.44 -10.35 0.81
CA ALA A 19 0.17 -8.96 1.12
C ALA A 19 -0.98 -8.38 0.28
N ASP A 20 -1.02 -8.66 -1.03
CA ASP A 20 -2.10 -8.23 -1.95
C ASP A 20 -3.47 -8.83 -1.56
N ASN A 21 -3.49 -10.04 -0.99
CA ASN A 21 -4.75 -10.67 -0.55
C ASN A 21 -5.08 -10.40 0.93
N GLY A 22 -4.21 -9.68 1.65
CA GLY A 22 -4.36 -9.45 3.08
C GLY A 22 -4.28 -10.71 3.94
N CYS A 23 -3.61 -11.77 3.46
CA CYS A 23 -3.41 -13.02 4.19
C CYS A 23 -2.29 -12.86 5.23
N VAL A 24 -2.60 -12.16 6.33
CA VAL A 24 -1.63 -11.80 7.39
C VAL A 24 -0.98 -13.03 8.02
N ASP A 25 -1.70 -14.14 8.17
CA ASP A 25 -1.16 -15.40 8.71
C ASP A 25 -0.03 -15.97 7.83
N VAL A 26 -0.26 -16.00 6.52
CA VAL A 26 0.73 -16.48 5.54
C VAL A 26 1.92 -15.53 5.50
N PHE A 27 1.66 -14.23 5.60
CA PHE A 27 2.70 -13.21 5.70
C PHE A 27 3.58 -13.43 6.94
N HIS A 28 3.01 -13.54 8.14
CA HIS A 28 3.77 -13.78 9.37
C HIS A 28 4.56 -15.09 9.31
N TRP A 29 3.97 -16.14 8.75
CA TRP A 29 4.68 -17.39 8.55
C TRP A 29 5.89 -17.22 7.63
N LEU A 30 5.75 -16.55 6.48
CA LEU A 30 6.85 -16.31 5.55
C LEU A 30 7.96 -15.43 6.16
N VAL A 31 7.60 -14.40 6.93
CA VAL A 31 8.56 -13.56 7.66
C VAL A 31 9.34 -14.39 8.69
N SER A 32 8.67 -15.32 9.38
CA SER A 32 9.32 -16.20 10.36
C SER A 32 10.39 -17.13 9.76
N GLN A 33 10.33 -17.40 8.45
CA GLN A 33 11.32 -18.21 7.75
C GLN A 33 12.64 -17.47 7.48
N GLY A 34 12.74 -16.19 7.87
CA GLY A 34 13.93 -15.36 7.70
C GLY A 34 14.15 -14.91 6.26
N CYS A 35 13.08 -14.77 5.47
CA CYS A 35 13.17 -14.19 4.14
C CYS A 35 13.57 -12.72 4.24
N GLN A 36 14.46 -12.26 3.37
CA GLN A 36 14.67 -10.83 3.20
C GLN A 36 13.42 -10.24 2.55
N ILE A 37 12.82 -9.26 3.20
CA ILE A 37 11.58 -8.62 2.76
C ILE A 37 11.87 -7.18 2.36
N ASP A 38 11.44 -6.80 1.18
CA ASP A 38 11.36 -5.39 0.78
C ASP A 38 10.05 -4.83 1.36
N ARG A 39 10.15 -4.18 2.51
CA ARG A 39 8.99 -3.69 3.25
C ARG A 39 8.27 -2.55 2.53
N THR A 40 8.97 -1.77 1.72
CA THR A 40 8.35 -0.75 0.88
C THR A 40 7.48 -1.41 -0.17
N ASN A 41 7.98 -2.47 -0.81
CA ASN A 41 7.19 -3.22 -1.77
C ASN A 41 5.98 -3.89 -1.10
N ILE A 42 6.17 -4.52 0.06
CA ILE A 42 5.07 -5.13 0.83
C ILE A 42 4.04 -4.08 1.25
N MET A 43 4.46 -2.88 1.68
CA MET A 43 3.55 -1.79 2.03
C MET A 43 2.68 -1.39 0.84
N ASN A 44 3.26 -1.30 -0.36
CA ASN A 44 2.53 -1.00 -1.59
C ASN A 44 1.50 -2.09 -1.92
N HIS A 45 1.89 -3.37 -1.80
CA HIS A 45 1.00 -4.52 -1.99
C HIS A 45 -0.12 -4.58 -0.94
N ALA A 46 0.19 -4.32 0.33
CA ALA A 46 -0.79 -4.27 1.42
C ALA A 46 -1.80 -3.13 1.21
N ALA A 47 -1.33 -1.96 0.79
CA ALA A 47 -2.18 -0.80 0.49
C ALA A 47 -3.06 -1.05 -0.74
N LYS A 48 -2.53 -1.75 -1.76
CA LYS A 48 -3.29 -2.19 -2.94
C LYS A 48 -4.34 -3.24 -2.59
N GLY A 49 -4.01 -4.18 -1.70
CA GLY A 49 -4.90 -5.25 -1.26
C GLY A 49 -5.94 -4.86 -0.22
N GLY A 50 -5.89 -3.64 0.31
CA GLY A 50 -6.82 -3.20 1.35
C GLY A 50 -6.52 -3.78 2.74
N SER A 51 -5.32 -4.31 2.99
CA SER A 51 -4.98 -4.93 4.27
C SER A 51 -4.53 -3.92 5.31
N MET A 52 -5.49 -3.35 6.04
CA MET A 52 -5.20 -2.36 7.09
C MET A 52 -4.34 -2.93 8.23
N GLU A 53 -4.55 -4.20 8.58
CA GLU A 53 -3.77 -4.88 9.62
C GLU A 53 -2.28 -4.93 9.26
N LEU A 54 -1.97 -5.34 8.03
CA LEU A 54 -0.60 -5.41 7.55
C LEU A 54 0.04 -4.02 7.43
N VAL A 55 -0.72 -3.01 6.96
CA VAL A 55 -0.27 -1.61 6.92
C VAL A 55 0.10 -1.10 8.33
N ARG A 56 -0.73 -1.38 9.34
CA ARG A 56 -0.44 -1.01 10.74
C ARG A 56 0.79 -1.71 11.28
N PHE A 57 0.92 -3.01 11.00
CA PHE A 57 2.08 -3.79 11.42
C PHE A 57 3.38 -3.25 10.84
N LEU A 58 3.39 -2.94 9.54
CA LEU A 58 4.57 -2.39 8.86
C LEU A 58 4.98 -1.02 9.42
N LEU A 59 4.03 -0.10 9.62
CA LEU A 59 4.34 1.19 10.22
C LEU A 59 4.77 1.08 11.70
N TYR A 60 4.25 0.10 12.44
CA TYR A 60 4.71 -0.14 13.82
C TYR A 60 6.15 -0.64 13.88
N THR A 61 6.60 -1.40 12.87
CA THR A 61 7.92 -2.06 12.88
C THR A 61 9.04 -1.19 12.33
N GLU A 62 8.82 -0.48 11.21
CA GLU A 62 9.84 0.36 10.57
C GLU A 62 9.60 1.86 10.79
N GLY A 63 8.39 2.24 11.23
CA GLY A 63 8.04 3.64 11.41
C GLY A 63 7.56 4.34 10.14
N PRO A 64 7.55 5.69 10.16
CA PRO A 64 6.95 6.50 9.10
C PRO A 64 7.74 6.52 7.78
N ASP A 65 8.95 5.95 7.73
CA ASP A 65 9.77 5.91 6.51
C ASP A 65 9.13 5.07 5.40
N LEU A 66 8.20 4.18 5.75
CA LEU A 66 7.39 3.42 4.78
C LEU A 66 6.20 4.20 4.23
N LEU A 67 5.94 5.43 4.69
CA LEU A 67 4.91 6.30 4.15
C LEU A 67 5.35 6.81 2.77
N SER A 68 5.00 6.04 1.75
CA SER A 68 5.29 6.38 0.38
C SER A 68 4.04 6.92 -0.31
N ALA A 69 4.24 7.90 -1.20
CA ALA A 69 3.20 8.36 -2.11
C ALA A 69 2.68 7.20 -3.00
N GLU A 70 3.47 6.14 -3.15
CA GLU A 70 3.10 4.94 -3.90
C GLU A 70 2.07 4.08 -3.17
N ALA A 71 2.20 3.90 -1.84
CA ALA A 71 1.18 3.22 -1.05
C ALA A 71 -0.16 4.00 -1.06
N ALA A 72 -0.09 5.33 -0.98
CA ALA A 72 -1.26 6.20 -1.14
C ALA A 72 -1.86 6.07 -2.54
N ARG A 73 -1.03 6.02 -3.60
CA ARG A 73 -1.48 5.80 -4.97
C ARG A 73 -2.19 4.46 -5.15
N CYS A 74 -1.60 3.38 -4.65
CA CYS A 74 -2.15 2.03 -4.75
C CYS A 74 -3.50 1.92 -4.04
N SER A 75 -3.60 2.42 -2.81
CA SER A 75 -4.88 2.44 -2.08
C SER A 75 -5.94 3.31 -2.76
N ALA A 76 -5.56 4.47 -3.32
CA ALA A 76 -6.48 5.32 -4.07
C ALA A 76 -7.00 4.66 -5.35
N LYS A 77 -6.12 3.94 -6.08
CA LYS A 77 -6.46 3.23 -7.31
C LYS A 77 -7.47 2.11 -7.08
N GLU A 78 -7.34 1.37 -5.98
CA GLU A 78 -8.20 0.24 -5.65
C GLU A 78 -9.40 0.63 -4.75
N GLY A 79 -9.51 1.92 -4.40
CA GLY A 79 -10.67 2.46 -3.69
C GLY A 79 -10.62 2.34 -2.17
N HIS A 80 -9.48 1.97 -1.60
CA HIS A 80 -9.25 1.79 -0.16
C HIS A 80 -9.09 3.13 0.57
N LEU A 81 -10.20 3.89 0.66
CA LEU A 81 -10.25 5.20 1.29
C LEU A 81 -9.87 5.19 2.77
N ASP A 82 -10.18 4.11 3.48
CA ASP A 82 -9.83 3.88 4.88
C ASP A 82 -8.31 3.84 5.08
N ILE A 83 -7.58 3.12 4.22
CA ILE A 83 -6.13 3.09 4.23
C ILE A 83 -5.57 4.47 3.90
N LEU A 84 -6.10 5.13 2.87
CA LEU A 84 -5.61 6.45 2.46
C LEU A 84 -5.76 7.50 3.58
N LYS A 85 -6.90 7.50 4.27
CA LYS A 85 -7.13 8.32 5.48
C LYS A 85 -6.12 7.99 6.57
N PHE A 86 -5.88 6.71 6.81
CA PHE A 86 -4.94 6.27 7.82
C PHE A 86 -3.49 6.69 7.51
N LEU A 87 -3.03 6.54 6.27
CA LEU A 87 -1.70 6.97 5.83
C LEU A 87 -1.53 8.49 5.95
N ARG A 88 -2.58 9.26 5.65
CA ARG A 88 -2.56 10.72 5.76
C ARG A 88 -2.59 11.22 7.20
N ALA A 89 -3.19 10.46 8.12
CA ALA A 89 -3.25 10.77 9.55
C ALA A 89 -1.94 10.51 10.32
N GLN A 90 -0.92 9.96 9.66
CA GLN A 90 0.38 9.74 10.29
C GLN A 90 1.15 11.05 10.52
N ASN A 91 2.20 11.00 11.34
CA ASN A 91 3.09 12.11 11.60
C ASN A 91 4.57 11.70 11.40
N PRO A 92 5.24 12.18 10.33
CA PRO A 92 4.74 13.11 9.32
C PRO A 92 3.65 12.49 8.43
N PRO A 93 2.75 13.32 7.85
CA PRO A 93 1.69 12.81 6.98
C PRO A 93 2.28 12.28 5.67
N CYS A 94 1.68 11.22 5.12
CA CYS A 94 2.12 10.65 3.85
C CYS A 94 2.19 11.74 2.77
N PRO A 95 3.33 11.88 2.06
CA PRO A 95 3.50 12.92 1.04
C PRO A 95 2.62 12.64 -0.16
N TRP A 96 2.14 13.72 -0.79
CA TRP A 96 1.57 13.63 -2.13
C TRP A 96 2.70 13.57 -3.16
N ASN A 97 2.53 12.71 -4.17
CA ASN A 97 3.27 12.84 -5.42
C ASN A 97 2.29 13.32 -6.50
N GLY A 98 2.63 14.43 -7.15
CA GLY A 98 1.75 15.16 -8.06
C GLY A 98 1.35 14.39 -9.32
N GLU A 99 2.18 13.45 -9.75
CA GLU A 99 1.87 12.60 -10.91
C GLU A 99 0.91 11.45 -10.55
N ASN A 100 0.90 11.04 -9.28
CA ASN A 100 0.38 9.73 -8.90
C ASN A 100 -1.01 9.78 -8.28
N CYS A 101 -1.28 10.79 -7.45
CA CYS A 101 -2.43 10.75 -6.56
C CYS A 101 -3.77 11.13 -7.23
N SER A 102 -3.75 12.02 -8.22
CA SER A 102 -4.93 12.42 -9.00
C SER A 102 -5.31 11.35 -10.04
N TYR A 103 -4.34 10.88 -10.83
CA TYR A 103 -4.54 9.81 -11.82
C TYR A 103 -5.09 8.51 -11.20
N ALA A 104 -4.55 8.08 -10.05
CA ALA A 104 -4.98 6.83 -9.42
C ALA A 104 -6.46 6.82 -9.02
N SER A 105 -6.93 7.90 -8.40
CA SER A 105 -8.32 8.03 -7.94
C SER A 105 -9.31 8.05 -9.12
N ALA A 106 -8.92 8.69 -10.23
CA ALA A 106 -9.72 8.75 -11.45
C ALA A 106 -9.75 7.41 -12.19
N ALA A 107 -8.59 6.75 -12.33
CA ALA A 107 -8.46 5.47 -13.02
C ALA A 107 -9.20 4.31 -12.32
N GLY A 108 -9.33 4.36 -11.00
CA GLY A 108 -10.11 3.38 -10.23
C GLY A 108 -11.63 3.59 -10.31
N GLY A 109 -12.09 4.72 -10.82
CA GLY A 109 -13.52 5.08 -10.83
C GLY A 109 -14.10 5.32 -9.42
N HIS A 110 -13.24 5.47 -8.41
CA HIS A 110 -13.65 5.62 -7.01
C HIS A 110 -13.92 7.09 -6.67
N LEU A 111 -15.09 7.58 -7.07
CA LEU A 111 -15.50 8.98 -6.88
C LEU A 111 -15.33 9.48 -5.43
N GLU A 112 -15.62 8.64 -4.43
CA GLU A 112 -15.49 9.02 -3.02
C GLU A 112 -14.04 9.24 -2.59
N VAL A 113 -13.09 8.48 -3.15
CA VAL A 113 -11.65 8.72 -2.95
C VAL A 113 -11.27 10.06 -3.56
N LEU A 114 -11.70 10.32 -4.79
CA LEU A 114 -11.38 11.54 -5.52
C LEU A 114 -11.91 12.80 -4.82
N LYS A 115 -13.15 12.75 -4.29
CA LYS A 115 -13.71 13.82 -3.44
C LYS A 115 -12.87 14.02 -2.19
N TRP A 116 -12.57 12.94 -1.47
CA TRP A 116 -11.82 13.05 -0.22
C TRP A 116 -10.42 13.62 -0.40
N VAL A 117 -9.69 13.17 -1.44
CA VAL A 117 -8.35 13.65 -1.80
C VAL A 117 -8.37 15.15 -2.16
N ARG A 118 -9.45 15.62 -2.79
CA ARG A 118 -9.65 17.03 -3.15
C ARG A 118 -9.88 17.93 -1.92
N ASP A 119 -10.46 17.38 -0.87
CA ASP A 119 -10.74 18.09 0.38
C ASP A 119 -9.54 18.10 1.36
N GLN A 120 -8.37 17.56 0.98
CA GLN A 120 -7.18 17.56 1.83
C GLN A 120 -6.41 18.89 1.77
N ASP A 121 -5.67 19.19 2.86
CA ASP A 121 -4.77 20.35 2.95
C ASP A 121 -3.33 19.91 3.33
N PRO A 122 -2.30 20.19 2.52
CA PRO A 122 -2.39 20.66 1.14
C PRO A 122 -3.12 19.65 0.23
N PRO A 123 -3.85 20.14 -0.79
CA PRO A 123 -4.53 19.28 -1.72
C PRO A 123 -3.53 18.49 -2.56
N CYS A 124 -3.92 17.29 -2.96
CA CYS A 124 -3.15 16.49 -3.89
C CYS A 124 -3.04 17.22 -5.25
N PRO A 125 -1.84 17.31 -5.86
CA PRO A 125 -1.69 17.98 -7.14
C PRO A 125 -2.44 17.23 -8.25
N TRP A 126 -3.13 17.98 -9.11
CA TRP A 126 -3.83 17.45 -10.27
C TRP A 126 -2.98 17.62 -11.52
N ASP A 127 -2.80 16.54 -12.28
CA ASP A 127 -2.24 16.58 -13.63
C ASP A 127 -3.39 16.64 -14.67
N PRO A 128 -3.22 17.29 -15.84
CA PRO A 128 -4.25 17.35 -16.88
C PRO A 128 -4.77 15.97 -17.33
N GLY A 129 -4.01 14.89 -17.14
CA GLY A 129 -4.46 13.51 -17.40
C GLY A 129 -5.51 12.96 -16.43
N THR A 130 -5.94 13.73 -15.43
CA THR A 130 -6.95 13.28 -14.44
C THR A 130 -8.39 13.34 -14.97
N CYS A 131 -8.65 14.18 -15.98
CA CYS A 131 -9.99 14.41 -16.55
C CYS A 131 -10.17 13.87 -17.99
N SER A 132 -9.17 13.17 -18.54
CA SER A 132 -9.18 12.64 -19.91
C SER A 132 -9.70 11.21 -19.99
#